data_AF-A0A1H1TQM0-F1
#
_entry.id   AF-A0A1H1TQM0-F1
#
_cell.length_a   1.000
_cell.length_b   1.000
_cell.length_c   1.000
_cell.angle_alpha   90.00
_cell.angle_beta   90.00
_cell.angle_gamma   90.00
#
_symmetry.space_group_name_H-M   'P 1'
#
loop_
_entity.id
_entity.type
_entity.pdbx_description
1 polymer ?
#
loop_
_entity_poly.entity_id
_entity_poly.type
_entity_poly.pdbx_seq_one_letter_code
_entity_poly.pdbx_strand_id
1 'polypeptide(L)'
;MVRESAEAVVVFDAGAPPGAILQQVRQHAVVLQWLPPRIAIVRLRAGLPPARTVAGTSWYDGAVPASVDLAPTERLFVDAWLSRRETKDRPADGLHWDAPGKEPPDWPDEAAHHP
;
A
#
# COMPACT_ATOMS: atom_id res chain seq x y z
N MET A 1 23.50 -5.27 -10.15
CA MET A 1 22.81 -4.26 -9.32
C MET A 1 21.35 -4.22 -9.77
N VAL A 2 20.47 -4.98 -9.10
CA VAL A 2 19.05 -5.01 -9.45
C VAL A 2 18.47 -3.66 -9.03
N ARG A 3 18.01 -2.86 -9.99
CA ARG A 3 17.23 -1.66 -9.66
C ARG A 3 15.98 -2.14 -8.94
N GLU A 4 15.88 -1.86 -7.65
CA GLU A 4 14.68 -2.11 -6.86
C GLU A 4 13.48 -1.54 -7.60
N SER A 5 12.44 -2.35 -7.79
CA SER A 5 11.21 -1.90 -8.40
C SER A 5 10.52 -0.95 -7.42
N ALA A 6 10.53 0.35 -7.70
CA ALA A 6 9.90 1.34 -6.84
C ALA A 6 8.38 1.32 -7.01
N GLU A 7 7.66 1.15 -5.89
CA GLU A 7 6.21 1.37 -5.82
C GLU A 7 5.89 2.84 -5.56
N ALA A 8 4.77 3.31 -6.09
CA ALA A 8 4.26 4.65 -5.86
C ALA A 8 2.73 4.66 -5.77
N VAL A 9 2.20 5.61 -5.01
CA VAL A 9 0.80 6.02 -5.06
C VAL A 9 0.64 7.08 -6.14
N VAL A 10 -0.37 6.93 -6.97
CA VAL A 10 -0.77 7.89 -8.00
C VAL A 10 -2.16 8.41 -7.66
N VAL A 11 -2.28 9.73 -7.51
CA VAL A 11 -3.54 10.44 -7.28
C VAL A 11 -3.93 11.17 -8.55
N PHE A 12 -5.18 11.02 -8.98
CA PHE A 12 -5.72 11.65 -10.18
C PHE A 12 -6.40 12.97 -9.81
N ASP A 13 -6.15 13.99 -10.61
CA ASP A 13 -6.74 15.32 -10.46
C ASP A 13 -8.25 15.26 -10.66
N ALA A 14 -8.98 16.13 -9.95
CA ALA A 14 -10.42 16.22 -10.08
C ALA A 14 -10.80 16.77 -11.46
N GLY A 15 -11.68 16.07 -12.18
CA GLY A 15 -12.30 16.54 -13.42
C GLY A 15 -11.91 15.78 -14.70
N ALA A 16 -10.86 14.97 -14.68
CA ALA A 16 -10.52 14.10 -15.80
C ALA A 16 -11.19 12.72 -15.68
N PRO A 17 -11.62 12.09 -16.79
CA PRO A 17 -12.26 10.79 -16.74
C PRO A 17 -11.24 9.73 -16.25
N PRO A 18 -11.50 9.09 -15.09
CA PRO A 18 -10.49 8.30 -14.38
C PRO A 18 -10.02 7.08 -15.18
N GLY A 19 -10.88 6.51 -16.02
CA GLY A 19 -10.50 5.40 -16.90
C GLY A 19 -9.45 5.77 -17.94
N ALA A 20 -9.49 6.99 -18.49
CA ALA A 20 -8.52 7.45 -19.48
C ALA A 20 -7.14 7.68 -18.85
N ILE A 21 -7.11 8.34 -17.69
CA ILE A 21 -5.87 8.53 -16.90
C ILE A 21 -5.30 7.17 -16.50
N LEU A 22 -6.12 6.25 -15.99
CA LEU A 22 -5.65 4.92 -15.59
C LEU A 22 -5.01 4.17 -16.76
N GLN A 23 -5.55 4.30 -17.98
CA GLN A 23 -4.98 3.70 -19.17
C GLN A 23 -3.62 4.32 -19.54
N GLN A 24 -3.44 5.62 -19.37
CA GLN A 24 -2.15 6.29 -19.55
C GLN A 24 -1.15 5.83 -18.49
N VAL A 25 -1.54 5.76 -17.23
CA VAL A 25 -0.70 5.24 -16.14
C VAL A 25 -0.19 3.82 -16.44
N ARG A 26 -1.03 2.95 -17.00
CA ARG A 26 -0.67 1.57 -17.40
C ARG A 26 0.41 1.50 -18.48
N GLN A 27 0.63 2.55 -19.25
CA GLN A 27 1.71 2.62 -20.25
C GLN A 27 3.09 2.75 -19.59
N HIS A 28 3.16 3.37 -18.41
CA HIS A 28 4.40 3.68 -17.70
C HIS A 28 4.66 2.80 -16.47
N ALA A 29 3.61 2.21 -15.91
CA ALA A 29 3.69 1.42 -14.68
C ALA A 29 2.74 0.21 -14.71
N VAL A 30 3.00 -0.75 -13.83
CA VAL A 30 2.06 -1.85 -13.56
C VAL A 30 1.14 -1.41 -12.42
N VAL A 31 -0.16 -1.30 -12.69
CA VAL A 31 -1.16 -1.01 -11.64
C VAL A 31 -1.32 -2.26 -10.78
N LEU A 32 -0.98 -2.15 -9.49
CA LEU A 32 -1.10 -3.23 -8.51
C LEU A 32 -2.46 -3.22 -7.84
N GLN A 33 -2.93 -2.03 -7.45
CA GLN A 33 -4.21 -1.82 -6.80
C GLN A 33 -4.83 -0.52 -7.31
N TRP A 34 -6.15 -0.48 -7.39
CA TRP A 34 -6.89 0.69 -7.83
C TRP A 34 -8.08 0.90 -6.89
N LEU A 35 -8.17 2.09 -6.32
CA LEU A 35 -9.32 2.59 -5.59
C LEU A 35 -9.99 3.66 -6.47
N PRO A 36 -11.06 3.29 -7.18
CA PRO A 36 -11.80 4.24 -8.00
C PRO A 36 -12.37 5.40 -7.15
N PRO A 37 -12.45 6.61 -7.71
CA PRO A 37 -12.03 6.97 -9.05
C PRO A 37 -10.56 7.41 -9.16
N ARG A 38 -9.90 7.75 -8.04
CA ARG A 38 -8.75 8.67 -8.08
C ARG A 38 -7.40 8.09 -7.68
N ILE A 39 -7.35 6.91 -7.05
CA ILE A 39 -6.10 6.42 -6.46
C ILE A 39 -5.69 5.09 -7.07
N ALA A 40 -4.43 5.00 -7.49
CA ALA A 40 -3.80 3.74 -7.87
C ALA A 40 -2.47 3.55 -7.15
N ILE A 41 -2.18 2.32 -6.73
CA ILE A 41 -0.84 1.90 -6.33
C ILE A 41 -0.22 1.22 -7.54
N VAL A 42 0.99 1.66 -7.90
CA VAL A 42 1.66 1.21 -9.11
C VAL A 42 3.10 0.83 -8.85
N ARG A 43 3.61 -0.08 -9.66
CA ARG A 43 5.03 -0.43 -9.71
C ARG A 43 5.65 0.15 -10.98
N LEU A 44 6.69 0.97 -10.82
CA LEU A 44 7.39 1.58 -11.94
C LEU A 44 8.12 0.53 -12.77
N ARG A 45 8.03 0.63 -14.10
CA ARG A 45 8.80 -0.23 -15.01
C ARG A 45 10.23 0.31 -15.15
N ALA A 46 11.21 -0.56 -15.02
CA ALA A 46 12.61 -0.19 -15.23
C ALA A 46 12.85 0.22 -16.70
N GLY A 47 13.61 1.31 -16.90
CA GLY A 47 14.03 1.76 -18.24
C GLY A 47 13.03 2.65 -18.98
N LEU A 48 11.84 2.91 -18.42
CA LEU A 48 10.93 3.92 -18.95
C LEU A 48 11.21 5.30 -18.32
N PRO A 49 10.97 6.41 -19.05
CA PRO A 49 11.04 7.74 -18.47
C PRO A 49 10.12 7.83 -17.24
N PRO A 50 10.48 8.66 -16.24
CA PRO A 50 9.75 8.71 -14.99
C PRO A 50 8.27 8.96 -15.27
N ALA A 51 7.41 8.08 -14.75
CA ALA A 51 5.98 8.07 -15.00
C ALA A 51 5.24 9.35 -14.52
N ARG A 52 5.99 10.26 -13.87
CA ARG A 52 5.61 11.63 -13.50
C ARG A 52 5.19 12.53 -14.69
N THR A 53 5.21 12.01 -15.92
CA THR A 53 4.81 12.73 -17.15
C THR A 53 3.33 12.61 -17.50
N VAL A 54 2.55 11.78 -16.81
CA VAL A 54 1.11 11.65 -17.09
C VAL A 54 0.37 12.88 -16.56
N ALA A 55 -0.17 13.71 -17.45
CA ALA A 55 -0.93 14.90 -17.09
C ALA A 55 -2.15 14.54 -16.25
N GLY A 56 -2.49 15.37 -15.26
CA GLY A 56 -3.61 15.12 -14.36
C GLY A 56 -3.30 14.11 -13.24
N THR A 57 -2.01 13.84 -12.97
CA THR A 57 -1.60 12.88 -11.93
C THR A 57 -0.48 13.41 -11.05
N SER A 58 -0.55 13.06 -9.77
CA SER A 58 0.50 13.28 -8.78
C SER A 58 1.03 11.94 -8.28
N TRP A 59 2.36 11.77 -8.27
CA TRP A 59 3.03 10.51 -7.95
C TRP A 59 3.86 10.62 -6.68
N TYR A 60 3.64 9.71 -5.74
CA TYR A 60 4.27 9.68 -4.42
C TYR A 60 4.91 8.31 -4.16
N ASP A 61 6.23 8.28 -4.00
CA ASP A 61 7.04 7.08 -3.67
C ASP A 61 7.17 6.85 -2.16
N GLY A 62 6.43 7.61 -1.35
CA GLY A 62 6.40 7.58 0.10
C GLY A 62 5.14 8.27 0.63
N ALA A 63 5.25 8.95 1.77
CA ALA A 63 4.11 9.62 2.39
C ALA A 63 3.44 10.62 1.45
N VAL A 64 2.11 10.55 1.34
CA VAL A 64 1.31 11.54 0.62
C VAL A 64 1.05 12.73 1.56
N PRO A 65 1.48 13.96 1.21
CA PRO A 65 1.34 15.13 2.07
C PRO A 65 -0.10 15.36 2.56
N ALA A 66 -0.25 15.90 3.76
CA ALA A 66 -1.55 16.26 4.31
C ALA A 66 -2.27 17.36 3.51
N SER A 67 -1.54 18.13 2.69
CA SER A 67 -2.11 19.12 1.77
C SER A 67 -2.87 18.51 0.59
N VAL A 68 -2.72 17.21 0.33
CA VAL A 68 -3.51 16.50 -0.66
C VAL A 68 -4.86 16.18 -0.05
N ASP A 69 -5.92 16.76 -0.63
CA ASP A 69 -7.29 16.54 -0.22
C ASP A 69 -7.75 15.13 -0.63
N LEU A 70 -7.74 14.23 0.35
CA LEU A 70 -8.15 12.83 0.23
C LEU A 70 -9.37 12.58 1.11
N ALA A 71 -10.38 11.92 0.56
CA ALA A 71 -11.48 11.41 1.35
C ALA A 71 -10.98 10.42 2.44
N PRO A 72 -11.73 10.21 3.53
CA PRO A 72 -11.29 9.29 4.60
C PRO A 72 -10.92 7.89 4.10
N THR A 73 -11.69 7.33 3.16
CA THR A 73 -11.42 6.02 2.55
C THR A 73 -10.14 6.03 1.69
N GLU A 74 -9.90 7.12 0.97
CA GLU A 74 -8.70 7.32 0.16
C GLU A 74 -7.46 7.42 1.04
N ARG A 75 -7.53 8.15 2.15
CA ARG A 75 -6.48 8.24 3.17
C ARG A 75 -6.17 6.87 3.75
N LEU A 76 -7.19 6.13 4.20
CA LEU A 76 -7.03 4.78 4.75
C LEU A 76 -6.34 3.83 3.77
N PHE A 77 -6.68 3.91 2.48
CA PHE A 77 -6.06 3.10 1.44
C PHE A 77 -4.57 3.40 1.26
N VAL A 78 -4.19 4.69 1.30
CA VAL A 78 -2.78 5.11 1.24
C VAL A 78 -2.02 4.69 2.50
N ASP A 79 -2.62 4.86 3.68
CA ASP A 79 -2.00 4.50 4.95
C ASP A 79 -1.77 2.98 5.03
N ALA A 80 -2.72 2.18 4.55
CA ALA A 80 -2.57 0.73 4.46
C ALA A 80 -1.45 0.30 3.50
N TRP A 81 -1.13 1.09 2.47
CA TRP A 81 0.04 0.85 1.61
C TRP A 81 1.34 1.25 2.32
N LEU A 82 1.37 2.40 2.99
CA LEU A 82 2.54 2.84 3.76
C LEU A 82 2.91 1.85 4.86
N SER A 83 1.93 1.36 5.62
CA SER A 83 2.15 0.39 6.71
C SER A 83 2.76 -0.94 6.24
N ARG A 84 2.57 -1.35 4.98
CA ARG A 84 3.22 -2.57 4.44
C ARG A 84 4.73 -2.43 4.33
N ARG A 85 5.24 -1.20 4.29
CA ARG A 85 6.67 -0.89 4.15
C ARG A 85 7.36 -0.79 5.51
N GLU A 86 6.58 -0.73 6.59
CA GLU A 86 7.11 -0.80 7.94
C GLU A 86 7.57 -2.22 8.24
N THR A 87 8.72 -2.34 8.91
CA THR A 87 9.19 -3.63 9.39
C THR A 87 8.22 -4.14 10.46
N LYS A 88 7.60 -5.29 10.20
CA LYS A 88 6.73 -5.94 11.17
C LYS A 88 7.60 -6.63 12.22
N ASP A 89 7.52 -6.14 13.46
CA ASP A 89 8.02 -6.90 14.59
C ASP A 89 7.07 -8.06 14.86
N ARG A 90 7.59 -9.28 14.77
CA ARG A 90 6.85 -10.52 14.97
C ARG A 90 7.54 -11.28 16.09
N PRO A 91 7.26 -10.93 17.35
CA PRO A 91 7.85 -11.63 18.47
C PRO A 91 7.44 -13.10 18.37
N ALA A 92 8.44 -13.98 18.23
CA ALA A 92 8.32 -15.43 18.02
C ALA A 92 8.14 -15.95 16.58
N ASP A 93 8.37 -15.13 15.53
CA ASP A 93 8.40 -15.66 14.15
C ASP A 93 9.48 -16.74 14.00
N GLY A 94 9.11 -17.89 13.44
CA GLY A 94 10.01 -19.04 13.26
C GLY A 94 10.32 -19.84 14.53
N LEU A 95 9.77 -19.48 15.68
CA LEU A 95 9.85 -20.32 16.87
C LEU A 95 8.84 -21.45 16.82
N HIS A 96 9.15 -22.52 17.54
CA HIS A 96 8.26 -23.63 17.76
C HIS A 96 7.02 -23.18 18.54
N TRP A 97 5.87 -23.84 18.32
CA TRP A 97 4.60 -23.47 18.96
C TRP A 97 4.64 -23.53 20.49
N ASP A 98 5.55 -24.34 21.05
CA ASP A 98 5.80 -24.55 22.48
C ASP A 98 6.98 -23.73 23.03
N ALA A 99 7.40 -22.66 22.34
CA ALA A 99 8.52 -21.84 22.77
C ALA A 99 8.28 -21.22 24.18
N PRO A 100 9.22 -21.39 25.13
CA PRO A 100 9.07 -20.86 26.48
C PRO A 100 8.82 -19.34 26.50
N GLY A 101 7.83 -18.90 27.28
CA GLY A 101 7.49 -17.48 27.43
C GLY A 101 6.68 -16.88 26.28
N LYS A 102 6.09 -17.72 25.42
CA LYS A 102 5.18 -17.33 24.34
C LYS A 102 3.88 -18.12 24.48
N GLU A 103 2.98 -17.63 25.34
CA GLU A 103 1.66 -18.22 25.48
C GLU A 103 0.81 -17.86 24.24
N PRO A 104 0.11 -18.84 23.63
CA PRO A 104 -0.87 -18.54 22.60
C PRO A 104 -1.95 -17.61 23.17
N PRO A 105 -2.58 -16.76 22.33
CA PRO A 105 -3.69 -15.94 22.79
C PRO A 105 -4.80 -16.83 23.37
N ASP A 106 -5.41 -16.38 24.46
CA ASP A 106 -6.53 -17.07 25.09
C ASP A 106 -7.64 -17.37 24.07
N TRP A 107 -8.26 -18.53 24.21
CA TRP A 107 -9.42 -18.87 23.38
C TRP A 107 -10.58 -17.93 23.76
N PRO A 108 -11.31 -17.36 22.77
CA PRO A 108 -12.48 -16.56 23.09
C PRO A 108 -13.53 -17.49 23.71
N ASP A 109 -13.75 -17.29 25.02
CA ASP A 109 -14.71 -17.99 25.90
C ASP A 109 -14.45 -19.47 26.20
N GLU A 110 -13.29 -19.82 26.75
CA GLU A 110 -13.18 -21.05 27.56
C GLU A 110 -13.11 -20.67 29.05
N ALA A 111 -14.17 -21.00 29.81
CA ALA A 111 -14.17 -20.81 31.24
C ALA A 111 -13.04 -21.62 31.88
N ALA A 112 -12.22 -20.98 32.72
CA ALA A 112 -11.08 -21.58 33.39
C ALA A 112 -11.45 -22.94 34.00
N HIS A 113 -10.92 -24.02 33.43
CA HIS A 113 -11.09 -25.36 33.99
C HIS A 113 -10.18 -25.47 35.21
N HIS A 114 -10.73 -25.25 36.40
CA HIS A 114 -10.05 -25.57 37.66
C HIS A 114 -10.01 -27.10 37.85
N PRO A 115 -8.87 -27.66 38.30
CA PRO A 115 -8.66 -29.10 38.46
C PRO A 115 -9.53 -29.75 39.53
#